data_AF-A0A5J4RIF1-F1
#
_entry.id   AF-A0A5J4RIF1-F1
#
_cell.length_a   1.000
_cell.length_b   1.000
_cell.length_c   1.000
_cell.angle_alpha   90.00
_cell.angle_beta   90.00
_cell.angle_gamma   90.00
#
_symmetry.space_group_name_H-M   'P 1'
#
loop_
_entity.id
_entity.type
_entity.pdbx_description
1 polymer ?
#
loop_
_entity_poly.entity_id
_entity_poly.type
_entity_poly.pdbx_seq_one_letter_code
_entity_poly.pdbx_strand_id
1 'polypeptide(L)' 'MKKRLYYIPILIVCICGYSACNNSPKSVNVSGELPPIYPDYTNITIPYNIAPLNFLLRNEPEAIRVSIKGK' A
#
# COMPACT_ATOMS: atom_id res chain seq x y z
N MET A 1 -33.30 20.62 -23.15
CA MET A 1 -31.94 21.02 -22.68
C MET A 1 -31.70 20.76 -21.18
N LYS A 2 -32.72 20.78 -20.31
CA LYS A 2 -32.59 20.59 -18.85
C LYS A 2 -32.10 19.20 -18.40
N LYS A 3 -32.44 18.12 -19.12
CA LYS A 3 -31.99 16.75 -18.80
C LYS A 3 -30.46 16.60 -18.87
N ARG A 4 -29.80 17.23 -19.85
CA ARG A 4 -28.32 17.22 -19.96
C ARG A 4 -27.64 17.91 -18.78
N LEU A 5 -28.27 18.92 -18.19
CA LEU A 5 -27.73 19.66 -17.04
C LEU A 5 -27.74 18.82 -15.75
N TYR A 6 -28.67 17.87 -15.61
CA TYR A 6 -28.76 16.96 -14.45
C TYR A 6 -27.69 15.86 -14.45
N TYR A 7 -27.22 15.42 -15.62
CA TYR A 7 -26.18 14.38 -15.71
C TYR A 7 -24.76 14.90 -15.42
N ILE A 8 -24.53 16.21 -15.57
CA ILE A 8 -23.21 16.83 -15.29
C ILE A 8 -22.77 16.66 -13.83
N PRO A 9 -23.59 16.97 -12.79
CA PRO A 9 -23.16 16.77 -11.40
C PRO A 9 -22.91 15.29 -11.08
N ILE A 10 -23.72 14.37 -11.63
CA ILE A 10 -23.52 12.92 -11.47
C ILE A 10 -22.16 12.49 -12.04
N LEU A 11 -21.82 12.96 -13.23
CA LEU A 11 -20.53 12.68 -13.86
C LEU A 11 -19.36 13.20 -13.02
N ILE A 12 -19.46 14.41 -12.47
CA ILE A 12 -18.41 15.01 -11.62
C ILE A 12 -18.20 14.16 -10.36
N VAL A 13 -19.28 13.76 -9.68
CA VAL A 13 -19.21 12.90 -8.49
C VAL A 13 -18.56 11.56 -8.83
N CYS A 14 -18.91 10.95 -9.96
CA CYS A 14 -18.27 9.71 -10.41
C CYS A 14 -16.76 9.90 -10.62
N ILE A 15 -16.34 10.94 -11.33
CA ILE A 15 -14.90 11.21 -11.60
C ILE A 15 -14.13 11.45 -10.30
N CYS A 16 -14.70 12.22 -9.36
CA CYS A 16 -14.10 12.47 -8.05
C CYS A 16 -14.01 11.19 -7.18
N GLY A 17 -14.95 10.26 -7.32
CA GLY A 17 -14.91 8.98 -6.60
C GLY A 17 -13.78 8.05 -7.06
N TYR A 18 -13.44 8.05 -8.36
CA TYR A 18 -12.37 7.21 -8.90
C TYR A 18 -10.97 7.62 -8.43
N SER A 19 -10.72 8.91 -8.18
CA SER A 19 -9.40 9.39 -7.78
C SER A 19 -9.02 9.03 -6.34
N ALA A 20 -9.97 8.63 -5.50
CA ALA A 20 -9.73 8.22 -4.11
C ALA A 20 -9.12 6.80 -3.97
N CYS A 21 -9.15 5.97 -5.02
CA CYS A 21 -8.70 4.57 -4.94
C CYS A 21 -7.18 4.36 -5.03
N ASN A 22 -6.35 5.41 -5.03
CA ASN A 22 -4.90 5.28 -5.15
C ASN A 22 -4.17 5.67 -3.85
N ASN A 23 -4.20 4.78 -2.85
CA ASN A 23 -3.57 4.94 -1.53
C ASN A 23 -2.08 4.56 -1.50
N SER A 24 -1.38 4.62 -2.63
CA SER A 24 0.07 4.44 -2.62
C SER A 24 0.75 5.66 -1.96
N PRO A 25 1.72 5.47 -1.04
CA PRO A 25 2.46 6.58 -0.47
C PRO A 25 3.19 7.34 -1.60
N LYS A 26 2.95 8.66 -1.69
CA LYS A 26 3.36 9.49 -2.85
C LYS A 26 4.75 10.14 -2.71
N SER A 27 5.36 10.05 -1.53
CA SER A 27 6.63 10.73 -1.19
C SER A 27 7.49 9.85 -0.28
N VAL A 28 7.90 8.68 -0.78
CA VAL A 28 8.78 7.76 -0.03
C VAL A 28 10.22 8.19 -0.22
N ASN A 29 10.91 8.49 0.87
CA ASN A 29 12.36 8.64 0.86
C ASN A 29 13.01 7.25 0.84
N VAL A 30 13.95 7.03 -0.08
CA VAL A 30 14.72 5.79 -0.10
C VAL A 30 15.78 5.87 0.99
N SER A 31 15.67 4.98 1.98
CA SER A 31 16.72 4.76 2.97
C SER A 31 17.64 3.64 2.50
N GLY A 32 18.93 3.74 2.81
CA GLY A 32 19.90 2.65 2.62
C GLY A 32 19.84 1.58 3.72
N GLU A 33 19.05 1.80 4.76
CA GLU A 33 18.91 0.91 5.89
C GLU A 33 17.70 -0.02 5.74
N LEU A 34 17.83 -1.24 6.27
CA LEU A 34 16.72 -2.18 6.34
C LEU A 34 15.71 -1.74 7.43
N PRO A 35 14.40 -1.93 7.20
CA PRO A 35 13.40 -1.60 8.21
C PRO A 35 13.54 -2.51 9.44
N PRO A 36 13.29 -2.00 10.66
CA PRO A 36 13.40 -2.79 11.89
C PRO A 36 12.17 -3.70 12.04
N ILE A 37 12.26 -4.91 11.46
CA ILE A 37 11.19 -5.92 11.49
C ILE A 37 11.32 -6.90 12.66
N TYR A 38 10.21 -7.49 13.10
CA TYR A 38 10.18 -8.62 14.02
C TYR A 38 9.17 -9.69 13.58
N PRO A 39 9.52 -10.99 13.66
CA PRO A 39 10.87 -11.51 13.89
C PRO A 39 11.83 -11.11 12.77
N ASP A 40 13.12 -11.01 13.10
CA ASP A 40 14.15 -10.68 12.11
C ASP A 40 14.52 -11.94 11.32
N TYR A 41 13.91 -12.07 10.13
CA TYR A 41 14.23 -13.12 9.16
C TYR A 41 15.13 -12.61 8.03
N THR A 42 15.85 -11.51 8.24
CA THR A 42 16.85 -11.08 7.26
C THR A 42 17.97 -12.12 7.17
N ASN A 43 18.44 -12.39 5.95
CA ASN A 43 19.60 -13.26 5.67
C ASN A 43 19.49 -14.72 6.14
N ILE A 44 18.28 -15.24 6.39
CA ILE A 44 18.07 -16.66 6.70
C ILE A 44 17.14 -17.33 5.69
N THR A 45 17.20 -18.66 5.62
CA THR A 45 16.25 -19.45 4.83
C THR A 45 15.04 -19.78 5.69
N ILE A 46 13.86 -19.30 5.28
CA ILE A 46 12.58 -19.63 5.93
C ILE A 46 12.08 -20.98 5.38
N PRO A 47 11.99 -22.04 6.18
CA PRO A 47 11.38 -23.29 5.77
C PRO A 47 9.87 -23.14 5.55
N TYR A 48 9.35 -23.82 4.54
CA TYR A 48 7.97 -23.68 4.04
C TYR A 48 6.86 -23.95 5.09
N ASN A 49 7.19 -24.61 6.20
CA ASN A 49 6.23 -25.05 7.22
C ASN A 49 6.19 -24.21 8.51
N ILE A 50 7.07 -23.21 8.69
CA ILE A 50 7.31 -22.62 10.03
C ILE A 50 6.87 -21.16 10.17
N ALA A 51 6.68 -20.41 9.07
CA ALA A 51 6.36 -18.98 9.18
C ALA A 51 5.18 -18.57 8.29
N PRO A 52 4.01 -18.22 8.87
CA PRO A 52 3.22 -17.16 8.27
C PRO A 52 4.10 -15.90 8.23
N LEU A 53 4.23 -15.25 7.07
CA LEU A 53 5.01 -14.02 6.87
C LEU A 53 4.33 -12.82 7.54
N ASN A 54 4.20 -12.86 8.86
CA ASN A 54 3.61 -11.81 9.67
C ASN A 54 4.73 -11.00 10.33
N PHE A 55 5.12 -9.90 9.67
CA PHE A 55 6.18 -9.02 10.14
C PHE A 55 5.60 -7.82 10.87
N LEU A 56 6.14 -7.53 12.06
CA LEU A 56 5.88 -6.30 12.80
C LEU A 56 6.97 -5.28 12.47
N LEU A 57 6.58 -4.06 12.10
CA LEU A 57 7.51 -2.92 11.99
C LEU A 57 7.59 -2.19 13.33
N ARG A 58 8.80 -2.04 13.89
CA ARG A 58 9.01 -1.42 15.21
C ARG A 58 9.10 0.11 15.20
N ASN A 59 9.10 0.73 14.02
CA ASN A 59 9.30 2.17 13.84
C ASN A 59 8.01 2.95 13.55
N GLU A 60 6.84 2.36 13.81
CA GLU A 60 5.51 3.01 13.70
C GLU A 60 5.35 3.91 12.45
N PRO A 61 5.49 3.35 11.23
CA PRO A 61 5.44 4.15 10.01
C PRO A 61 4.02 4.69 9.73
N GLU A 62 3.96 5.89 9.13
CA GLU A 62 2.69 6.53 8.73
C GLU A 62 1.88 5.69 7.71
N ALA A 63 2.58 4.95 6.83
CA ALA A 63 1.97 4.08 5.84
C ALA A 63 2.89 2.90 5.51
N ILE A 64 2.29 1.73 5.22
CA ILE A 64 3.01 0.49 4.91
C ILE A 64 2.55 -0.03 3.55
N ARG A 65 3.51 -0.39 2.69
CA ARG A 65 3.26 -1.14 1.45
C ARG A 65 4.19 -2.35 1.39
N VAL A 66 3.62 -3.54 1.30
CA VAL A 66 4.36 -4.80 1.17
C VAL A 66 4.25 -5.32 -0.26
N SER A 67 5.35 -5.79 -0.83
CA SER A 67 5.39 -6.43 -2.15
C SER A 67 6.20 -7.72 -2.06
N ILE A 68 5.58 -8.83 -2.44
CA ILE A 68 6.23 -10.15 -2.49
C ILE A 68 6.54 -10.45 -3.95
N LYS A 69 7.78 -10.81 -4.24
CA LYS A 69 8.21 -11.27 -5.55
C LYS A 69 8.67 -12.72 -5.42
N GLY A 70 7.97 -13.61 -6.12
CA GLY A 70 8.47 -14.97 -6.33
C GLY A 70 9.70 -14.95 -7.24
N LYS A 71 10.49 -16.02 -7.18
CA LYS A 71 11.50 -16.32 -8.19
C LYS A 71 10.85 -17.05 -9.37
#